data_AF-X0T772-F1
#
_entry.id   AF-X0T772-F1
#
_cell.length_a   1.000
_cell.length_b   1.000
_cell.length_c   1.000
_cell.angle_alpha   90.00
_cell.angle_beta   90.00
_cell.angle_gamma   90.00
#
_symmetry.space_group_name_H-M   'P 1'
#
loop_
_entity.id
_entity.type
_entity.pdbx_description
1 polymer ?
#
loop_
_entity_poly.entity_id
_entity_poly.type
_entity_poly.pdbx_seq_one_letter_code
_entity_poly.pdbx_strand_id
1 'polypeptide(L)'
;DLVVVADDSLVASPAAGVTAGLDERTVLLIASAESSSTWQERLRHHGPTLALPIDPADTAAPRFVGPACAAAAARLVGVIAHPDFEAALREELAPLGERATAQGLESGCAAWQAFEAQAGLVREGPEQTQSLVERPHWIRLPFESAHISAPAIHAAATSVEVRTGLWRTVRPVIDEERCRHCTWICSTLCPDAAIEVREDGAPRIDLDHCKGCMVCVAVCPSHAIASVPERGADARDAEGGRS
;
A
#
# COMPACT_ATOMS: atom_id res chain seq x y z
N ASP A 1 19.08 -1.47 12.65
CA ASP A 1 18.10 -2.11 11.75
C ASP A 1 17.57 -1.11 10.72
N LEU A 2 17.08 -1.61 9.58
CA LEU A 2 16.41 -0.81 8.55
C LEU A 2 15.02 -1.38 8.31
N VAL A 3 14.01 -0.53 8.41
CA VAL A 3 12.62 -0.85 8.05
C VAL A 3 12.22 0.02 6.87
N VAL A 4 11.74 -0.60 5.80
CA VAL A 4 11.28 0.10 4.59
C VAL A 4 9.79 -0.11 4.43
N VAL A 5 9.04 0.98 4.43
CA VAL A 5 7.60 1.02 4.25
C VAL A 5 7.32 1.59 2.85
N ALA A 6 6.99 0.73 1.90
CA ALA A 6 6.77 1.11 0.50
C ALA A 6 5.40 1.78 0.24
N ASP A 7 4.50 1.75 1.22
CA ASP A 7 3.18 2.39 1.18
C ASP A 7 2.89 3.01 2.54
N ASP A 8 2.79 4.34 2.57
CA ASP A 8 2.61 5.12 3.78
C ASP A 8 1.26 4.89 4.48
N SER A 9 0.25 4.38 3.78
CA SER A 9 -1.03 3.99 4.38
C SER A 9 -0.90 2.86 5.41
N LEU A 10 0.14 2.01 5.28
CA LEU A 10 0.41 0.93 6.22
C LEU A 10 0.77 1.42 7.62
N VAL A 11 1.31 2.64 7.72
CA VAL A 11 1.67 3.25 9.01
C VAL A 11 0.41 3.53 9.85
N ALA A 12 -0.70 3.86 9.20
CA ALA A 12 -1.98 4.09 9.86
C ALA A 12 -2.75 2.79 10.17
N SER A 13 -2.28 1.63 9.71
CA SER A 13 -2.92 0.33 9.90
C SER A 13 -2.26 -0.43 11.06
N PRO A 14 -2.89 -0.54 12.25
CA PRO A 14 -2.31 -1.26 13.38
C PRO A 14 -2.05 -2.74 13.07
N ALA A 15 -2.88 -3.34 12.22
CA ALA A 15 -2.73 -4.73 11.79
C ALA A 15 -1.48 -4.98 10.93
N ALA A 16 -0.96 -3.95 10.24
CA ALA A 16 0.25 -4.06 9.45
C ALA A 16 1.51 -4.12 10.33
N GLY A 17 1.46 -3.57 11.55
CA GLY A 17 2.54 -3.68 12.54
C GLY A 17 3.88 -3.09 12.09
N VAL A 18 3.91 -2.20 11.09
CA VAL A 18 5.16 -1.70 10.46
C VAL A 18 6.04 -0.90 11.41
N THR A 19 5.50 -0.44 12.54
CA THR A 19 6.23 0.26 13.60
C THR A 19 6.54 -0.61 14.82
N ALA A 20 6.16 -1.89 14.80
CA ALA A 20 6.40 -2.79 15.91
C ALA A 20 7.90 -3.10 16.04
N GLY A 21 8.46 -2.87 17.23
CA GLY A 21 9.85 -3.19 17.54
C GLY A 21 10.87 -2.16 17.04
N LEU A 22 10.44 -1.01 16.53
CA LEU A 22 11.37 0.09 16.20
C LEU A 22 12.06 0.60 17.47
N ASP A 23 13.39 0.72 17.42
CA ASP A 23 14.21 1.33 18.47
C ASP A 23 14.90 2.62 17.98
N GLU A 24 15.61 3.32 18.87
CA GLU A 24 16.32 4.56 18.56
C GLU A 24 17.43 4.43 17.49
N ARG A 25 17.86 3.19 17.18
CA ARG A 25 18.88 2.90 16.16
C ARG A 25 18.27 2.43 14.85
N THR A 26 16.96 2.20 14.83
CA THR A 26 16.26 1.75 13.64
C THR A 26 16.11 2.91 12.67
N VAL A 27 16.56 2.73 11.43
CA VAL A 27 16.26 3.68 10.36
C VAL A 27 14.94 3.28 9.75
N LEU A 28 13.97 4.18 9.79
CA LEU A 28 12.66 3.98 9.17
C LEU A 28 12.60 4.78 7.87
N LEU A 29 12.46 4.10 6.73
CA LEU A 29 12.28 4.70 5.42
C LEU A 29 10.82 4.51 4.98
N ILE A 30 10.12 5.61 4.67
CA ILE A 30 8.70 5.58 4.27
C ILE A 30 8.57 6.20 2.88
N ALA A 31 8.02 5.47 1.93
CA ALA A 31 7.71 5.99 0.61
C ALA A 31 6.41 6.81 0.69
N SER A 32 6.53 8.13 0.54
CA SER A 32 5.44 9.06 0.85
C SER A 32 5.58 10.38 0.10
N ALA A 33 4.45 11.07 -0.10
CA ALA A 33 4.43 12.46 -0.56
C ALA A 33 4.78 13.45 0.58
N GLU A 34 4.72 13.00 1.82
CA GLU A 34 5.03 13.78 3.01
C GLU A 34 6.54 13.81 3.29
N SER A 35 7.01 14.89 3.93
CA SER A 35 8.43 15.06 4.25
C SER A 35 8.92 14.17 5.40
N SER A 36 10.24 13.93 5.46
CA SER A 36 10.88 13.22 6.58
C SER A 36 10.57 13.85 7.95
N SER A 37 10.54 15.19 8.03
CA SER A 37 10.21 15.91 9.28
C SER A 37 8.76 15.70 9.68
N THR A 38 7.82 15.72 8.72
CA THR A 38 6.41 15.43 8.99
C THR A 38 6.25 14.05 9.63
N TRP A 39 6.93 13.04 9.06
CA TRP A 39 6.86 11.66 9.58
C TRP A 39 7.55 11.50 10.93
N GLN A 40 8.71 12.14 11.14
CA GLN A 40 9.41 12.13 12.42
C GLN A 40 8.51 12.67 13.54
N GLU A 41 7.82 13.78 13.30
CA GLU A 41 6.88 14.39 14.26
C GLU A 41 5.64 13.52 14.48
N ARG A 42 5.04 13.01 13.41
CA ARG A 42 3.82 12.19 13.43
C ARG A 42 4.00 10.89 14.21
N LEU A 43 5.12 10.20 13.99
CA LEU A 43 5.38 8.90 14.59
C LEU A 43 5.96 9.00 16.01
N ARG A 44 6.53 10.15 16.39
CA ARG A 44 7.31 10.32 17.63
C ARG A 44 8.38 9.23 17.81
N HIS A 45 8.84 8.67 16.69
CA HIS A 45 9.92 7.71 16.67
C HIS A 45 11.23 8.40 17.09
N HIS A 46 12.06 7.74 17.88
CA HIS A 46 13.29 8.32 18.41
C HIS A 46 14.50 8.08 17.50
N GLY A 47 14.42 7.13 16.56
CA GLY A 47 15.45 6.90 15.55
C GLY A 47 15.27 7.72 14.27
N PRO A 48 16.19 7.61 13.31
CA PRO A 48 16.10 8.33 12.03
C PRO A 48 14.87 7.91 11.22
N THR A 49 14.03 8.88 10.87
CA THR A 49 12.88 8.68 9.96
C THR A 49 13.11 9.46 8.67
N LEU A 50 13.03 8.76 7.55
CA LEU A 50 13.32 9.29 6.22
C LEU A 50 12.12 9.07 5.30
N ALA A 51 11.79 10.07 4.50
CA ALA A 51 10.81 9.94 3.42
C ALA A 51 11.52 9.69 2.09
N LEU A 52 11.13 8.61 1.41
CA LEU A 52 11.40 8.42 -0.01
C LEU A 52 10.30 9.18 -0.77
N PRO A 53 10.61 10.29 -1.46
CA PRO A 53 9.60 11.12 -2.08
C PRO A 53 8.85 10.36 -3.18
N ILE A 54 7.53 10.36 -3.09
CA ILE A 54 6.62 9.92 -4.15
C ILE A 54 5.85 11.14 -4.64
N ASP A 55 5.82 11.37 -5.96
CA ASP A 55 4.93 12.37 -6.55
C ASP A 55 3.48 11.82 -6.56
N PRO A 56 2.54 12.44 -5.80
CA PRO A 56 1.15 11.99 -5.79
C PRO A 56 0.43 12.25 -7.12
N ALA A 57 0.94 13.13 -7.99
CA ALA A 57 0.38 13.39 -9.32
C ALA A 57 0.82 12.36 -10.36
N ASP A 58 1.91 11.63 -10.10
CA ASP A 58 2.39 10.59 -10.99
C ASP A 58 1.61 9.28 -10.77
N THR A 59 0.58 9.07 -11.59
CA THR A 59 -0.22 7.84 -11.60
C THR A 59 0.57 6.57 -11.92
N ALA A 60 1.79 6.67 -12.46
CA ALA A 60 2.69 5.54 -12.72
C ALA A 60 3.68 5.28 -11.57
N ALA A 61 3.94 6.27 -10.69
CA ALA A 61 4.89 6.16 -9.59
C ALA A 61 4.70 4.93 -8.67
N PRO A 62 3.46 4.50 -8.32
CA PRO A 62 3.28 3.31 -7.49
C PRO A 62 3.83 2.02 -8.11
N ARG A 63 3.95 1.96 -9.45
CA ARG A 63 4.44 0.77 -10.17
C ARG A 63 5.94 0.56 -10.03
N PHE A 64 6.69 1.61 -9.69
CA PHE A 64 8.15 1.60 -9.62
C PHE A 64 8.70 2.00 -8.24
N VAL A 65 7.85 2.00 -7.21
CA VAL A 65 8.30 2.24 -5.83
C VAL A 65 9.29 1.18 -5.34
N GLY A 66 9.18 -0.06 -5.84
CA GLY A 66 10.09 -1.17 -5.51
C GLY A 66 11.56 -0.87 -5.82
N PRO A 67 11.92 -0.57 -7.09
CA PRO A 67 13.26 -0.12 -7.47
C PRO A 67 13.79 1.05 -6.63
N ALA A 68 12.96 2.06 -6.37
CA ALA A 68 13.35 3.21 -5.54
C ALA A 68 13.63 2.84 -4.08
N CYS A 69 12.76 2.02 -3.46
CA CYS A 69 12.96 1.48 -2.12
C CYS A 69 14.25 0.64 -2.04
N ALA A 70 14.51 -0.21 -3.04
CA ALA A 70 15.70 -1.05 -3.09
C ALA A 70 16.98 -0.20 -3.21
N ALA A 71 16.97 0.82 -4.05
CA ALA A 71 18.10 1.74 -4.22
C ALA A 71 18.37 2.54 -2.94
N ALA A 72 17.33 3.11 -2.33
CA ALA A 72 17.43 3.81 -1.07
C ALA A 72 17.97 2.89 0.04
N ALA A 73 17.46 1.67 0.16
CA ALA A 73 17.95 0.69 1.12
C ALA A 73 19.43 0.34 0.88
N ALA A 74 19.82 0.04 -0.36
CA ALA A 74 21.21 -0.25 -0.72
C ALA A 74 22.14 0.91 -0.35
N ARG A 75 21.70 2.15 -0.60
CA ARG A 75 22.46 3.36 -0.27
C ARG A 75 22.56 3.59 1.24
N LEU A 76 21.46 3.44 1.96
CA LEU A 76 21.40 3.62 3.43
C LEU A 76 22.25 2.60 4.17
N VAL A 77 22.32 1.35 3.67
CA VAL A 77 23.20 0.31 4.22
C VAL A 77 24.65 0.54 3.81
N GLY A 78 24.91 1.02 2.60
CA GLY A 78 26.24 1.45 2.16
C GLY A 78 27.23 0.31 1.85
N VAL A 79 26.76 -0.94 1.78
CA VAL A 79 27.60 -2.12 1.48
C VAL A 79 27.59 -2.53 0.01
N ILE A 80 26.66 -2.00 -0.78
CA ILE A 80 26.48 -2.32 -2.21
C ILE A 80 27.00 -1.13 -3.02
N ALA A 81 27.86 -1.39 -4.01
CA ALA A 81 28.29 -0.34 -4.94
C ALA A 81 27.20 -0.06 -5.98
N HIS A 82 27.09 1.20 -6.41
CA HIS A 82 26.07 1.61 -7.39
C HIS A 82 26.07 0.77 -8.69
N PRO A 83 27.22 0.45 -9.31
CA PRO A 83 27.23 -0.36 -10.54
C PRO A 83 26.70 -1.78 -10.34
N ASP A 84 26.98 -2.39 -9.18
CA ASP A 84 26.53 -3.74 -8.85
C ASP A 84 25.01 -3.76 -8.62
N PHE A 85 24.49 -2.74 -7.92
CA PHE A 85 23.06 -2.55 -7.74
C PHE A 85 22.34 -2.36 -9.08
N GLU A 86 22.87 -1.48 -9.94
CA GLU A 86 22.26 -1.19 -11.24
C GLU A 86 22.26 -2.41 -12.16
N ALA A 87 23.32 -3.22 -12.13
CA ALA A 87 23.40 -4.48 -12.85
C ALA A 87 22.35 -5.49 -12.36
N ALA A 88 22.23 -5.68 -11.04
CA ALA A 88 21.24 -6.57 -10.44
C ALA A 88 19.80 -6.11 -10.73
N LEU A 89 19.52 -4.80 -10.63
CA LEU A 89 18.20 -4.25 -10.93
C LEU A 89 17.84 -4.44 -12.40
N ARG A 90 18.81 -4.28 -13.32
CA ARG A 90 18.60 -4.54 -14.75
C ARG A 90 18.28 -6.00 -15.02
N GLU A 91 18.99 -6.92 -14.39
CA GLU A 91 18.73 -8.36 -14.51
C GLU A 91 17.32 -8.72 -14.02
N GLU A 92 16.91 -8.20 -12.87
CA GLU A 92 15.60 -8.46 -12.25
C GLU A 92 14.43 -7.92 -13.10
N LEU A 93 14.61 -6.74 -13.71
CA LEU A 93 13.55 -6.11 -14.49
C LEU A 93 13.51 -6.56 -15.96
N ALA A 94 14.58 -7.20 -16.47
CA ALA A 94 14.66 -7.64 -17.86
C ALA A 94 13.43 -8.44 -18.34
N PRO A 95 12.85 -9.37 -17.56
CA PRO A 95 11.65 -10.12 -17.97
C PRO A 95 10.40 -9.25 -18.19
N LEU A 96 10.35 -8.04 -17.60
CA LEU A 96 9.23 -7.11 -17.72
C LEU A 96 9.30 -6.24 -18.99
N GLY A 97 10.40 -6.36 -19.76
CA GLY A 97 10.63 -5.65 -21.02
C GLY A 97 11.40 -4.34 -20.86
N GLU A 98 11.85 -3.81 -22.01
CA GLU A 98 12.78 -2.67 -22.07
C GLU A 98 12.23 -1.40 -21.41
N ARG A 99 10.95 -1.09 -21.65
CA ARG A 99 10.32 0.10 -21.08
C ARG A 99 10.25 0.04 -19.55
N ALA A 100 9.80 -1.08 -19.00
CA ALA A 100 9.72 -1.25 -17.54
C ALA A 100 11.11 -1.24 -16.89
N THR A 101 12.10 -1.85 -17.57
CA THR A 101 13.50 -1.83 -17.14
C THR A 101 14.04 -0.40 -17.09
N ALA A 102 13.85 0.39 -18.16
CA ALA A 102 14.31 1.77 -18.21
C ALA A 102 13.68 2.64 -17.12
N GLN A 103 12.36 2.53 -16.92
CA GLN A 103 11.63 3.28 -15.88
C GLN A 103 12.06 2.88 -14.46
N GLY A 104 12.27 1.58 -14.22
CA GLY A 104 12.75 1.09 -12.92
C GLY A 104 14.18 1.55 -12.62
N LEU A 105 15.07 1.54 -13.61
CA LEU A 105 16.44 2.06 -13.48
C LEU A 105 16.46 3.57 -13.21
N GLU A 106 15.63 4.34 -13.92
CA GLU A 106 15.49 5.79 -13.70
C GLU A 106 15.03 6.08 -12.26
N SER A 107 13.97 5.39 -11.81
CA SER A 107 13.44 5.52 -10.45
C SER A 107 14.47 5.11 -9.38
N GLY A 108 15.16 4.00 -9.58
CA GLY A 108 16.23 3.54 -8.70
C GLY A 108 17.40 4.52 -8.61
N CYS A 109 17.86 5.05 -9.76
CA CYS A 109 18.97 6.01 -9.80
C CYS A 109 18.60 7.33 -9.11
N ALA A 110 17.39 7.83 -9.34
CA ALA A 110 16.88 9.02 -8.66
C ALA A 110 16.83 8.84 -7.15
N ALA A 111 16.33 7.70 -6.67
CA ALA A 111 16.32 7.39 -5.24
C ALA A 111 17.73 7.25 -4.67
N TRP A 112 18.65 6.60 -5.37
CA TRP A 112 20.04 6.49 -4.95
C TRP A 112 20.68 7.85 -4.71
N GLN A 113 20.50 8.78 -5.66
CA GLN A 113 21.01 10.14 -5.56
C GLN A 113 20.34 10.92 -4.41
N ALA A 114 19.03 10.75 -4.21
CA ALA A 114 18.30 11.42 -3.13
C ALA A 114 18.82 11.04 -1.73
N PHE A 115 19.37 9.84 -1.57
CA PHE A 115 19.94 9.34 -0.31
C PHE A 115 21.48 9.42 -0.24
N GLU A 116 22.11 10.20 -1.13
CA GLU A 116 23.58 10.35 -1.15
C GLU A 116 24.13 10.83 0.21
N ALA A 117 23.44 11.77 0.86
CA ALA A 117 23.84 12.35 2.14
C ALA A 117 23.66 11.41 3.36
N GLN A 118 22.82 10.38 3.21
CA GLN A 118 22.48 9.41 4.26
C GLN A 118 23.17 8.06 4.02
N ALA A 119 24.20 8.03 3.17
CA ALA A 119 24.94 6.83 2.86
C ALA A 119 25.54 6.17 4.11
N GLY A 120 25.30 4.87 4.28
CA GLY A 120 25.80 4.14 5.45
C GLY A 120 25.22 4.64 6.79
N LEU A 121 24.04 5.27 6.77
CA LEU A 121 23.31 5.64 7.97
C LEU A 121 22.90 4.40 8.78
N VAL A 122 22.54 3.32 8.09
CA VAL A 122 22.26 2.03 8.72
C VAL A 122 23.58 1.40 9.10
N ARG A 123 23.77 1.20 10.41
CA ARG A 123 24.97 0.58 10.97
C ARG A 123 24.62 -0.73 11.64
N GLU A 124 25.56 -1.66 11.58
CA GLU A 124 25.49 -2.89 12.37
C GLU A 124 25.43 -2.52 13.85
N GLY A 125 24.40 -3.02 14.54
CA GLY A 125 24.29 -2.88 15.99
C GLY A 125 25.17 -3.91 16.70
N PRO A 126 25.47 -3.73 18.00
CA PRO A 126 25.96 -4.83 18.81
C PRO A 126 25.02 -6.02 18.62
N GLU A 127 25.61 -7.21 18.46
CA GLU A 127 24.85 -8.46 18.42
C GLU A 127 23.89 -8.44 19.60
N GLN A 128 22.59 -8.36 19.31
CA GLN A 128 21.60 -8.48 20.36
C GLN A 128 21.72 -9.91 20.84
N THR A 129 22.41 -10.09 21.97
CA THR A 129 22.10 -11.19 22.87
C THR A 129 20.69 -10.88 23.37
N GLN A 130 19.69 -11.13 22.52
CA GLN A 130 18.39 -11.47 23.05
C GLN A 130 18.71 -12.59 24.03
N SER A 131 18.67 -12.28 25.34
CA SER A 131 18.21 -13.28 26.30
C SER A 131 16.98 -13.81 25.61
N LEU A 132 17.09 -14.98 25.01
CA LEU A 132 16.00 -15.60 24.31
C LEU A 132 14.88 -15.62 25.35
N VAL A 133 13.94 -14.67 25.25
CA VAL A 133 12.55 -14.98 25.57
C VAL A 133 12.37 -16.19 24.68
N GLU A 134 12.38 -17.37 25.32
CA GLU A 134 12.45 -18.69 24.71
C GLU A 134 12.01 -18.59 23.26
N ARG A 135 12.92 -18.83 22.30
CA ARG A 135 12.53 -18.91 20.88
C ARG A 135 11.22 -19.68 20.90
N PRO A 136 10.09 -19.09 20.44
CA PRO A 136 8.80 -19.74 20.61
C PRO A 136 9.02 -21.14 20.09
N HIS A 137 8.85 -22.12 20.98
CA HIS A 137 9.16 -23.50 20.65
C HIS A 137 8.50 -23.77 19.31
N TRP A 138 9.19 -24.47 18.41
CA TRP A 138 8.57 -24.94 17.18
C TRP A 138 7.25 -25.59 17.58
N ILE A 139 6.16 -24.84 17.43
CA ILE A 139 4.83 -25.32 17.78
C ILE A 139 4.46 -26.20 16.62
N ARG A 140 4.70 -27.49 16.83
CA ARG A 140 4.13 -28.49 15.95
C ARG A 140 2.63 -28.42 16.21
N LEU A 141 1.94 -27.64 15.38
CA LEU A 141 0.49 -27.64 15.37
C LEU A 141 0.08 -29.10 15.17
N PRO A 142 -0.49 -29.76 16.18
CA PRO A 142 -0.90 -31.15 16.03
C PRO A 142 -1.89 -31.19 14.87
N PHE A 143 -1.86 -32.26 14.08
CA PHE A 143 -2.94 -32.51 13.14
C PHE A 143 -4.23 -32.69 13.96
N GLU A 144 -4.98 -31.61 14.08
CA GLU A 144 -6.29 -31.58 14.68
C GLU A 144 -7.27 -32.22 13.70
N SER A 145 -8.16 -33.08 14.21
CA SER A 145 -9.17 -33.69 13.36
C SER A 145 -9.98 -32.60 12.65
N ALA A 146 -10.50 -32.91 11.46
CA ALA A 146 -11.33 -31.98 10.70
C ALA A 146 -12.57 -31.48 11.47
N HIS A 147 -12.95 -32.08 12.60
CA HIS A 147 -14.02 -31.57 13.47
C HIS A 147 -13.58 -30.41 14.38
N ILE A 148 -12.27 -30.26 14.64
CA ILE A 148 -11.68 -29.18 15.44
C ILE A 148 -11.14 -28.07 14.53
N SER A 149 -10.42 -28.44 13.47
CA SER A 149 -9.93 -27.50 12.44
C SER A 149 -10.90 -27.30 11.27
N ALA A 150 -12.12 -27.81 11.37
CA ALA A 150 -13.19 -27.35 10.49
C ALA A 150 -13.27 -25.82 10.62
N PRO A 151 -13.59 -25.10 9.53
CA PRO A 151 -13.95 -23.70 9.64
C PRO A 151 -15.07 -23.56 10.68
N ALA A 152 -14.72 -23.07 11.86
CA ALA A 152 -15.68 -22.73 12.88
C ALA A 152 -16.19 -21.32 12.55
N ILE A 153 -17.47 -21.23 12.18
CA ILE A 153 -18.11 -19.94 11.97
C ILE A 153 -18.41 -19.36 13.35
N HIS A 154 -17.47 -18.58 13.88
CA HIS A 154 -17.62 -17.92 15.18
C HIS A 154 -18.60 -16.73 15.13
N ALA A 155 -18.76 -16.14 13.95
CA ALA A 155 -19.69 -15.05 13.68
C ALA A 155 -20.06 -15.01 12.19
N ALA A 156 -21.24 -14.49 11.86
CA ALA A 156 -21.64 -14.19 10.49
C ALA A 156 -21.20 -12.79 10.06
N ALA A 157 -21.04 -12.56 8.76
CA ALA A 157 -20.80 -11.24 8.15
C ALA A 157 -19.56 -10.46 8.62
N THR A 158 -18.50 -11.15 9.07
CA THR A 158 -17.24 -10.51 9.50
C THR A 158 -16.49 -9.79 8.38
N SER A 159 -16.86 -10.01 7.11
CA SER A 159 -16.29 -9.30 5.95
C SER A 159 -16.56 -7.79 6.00
N VAL A 160 -17.65 -7.35 6.65
CA VAL A 160 -18.01 -5.93 6.80
C VAL A 160 -17.02 -5.19 7.72
N GLU A 161 -16.31 -5.92 8.58
CA GLU A 161 -15.27 -5.33 9.44
C GLU A 161 -13.97 -5.06 8.66
N VAL A 162 -13.80 -5.71 7.49
CA VAL A 162 -12.60 -5.58 6.66
C VAL A 162 -12.85 -4.54 5.58
N ARG A 163 -12.45 -3.30 5.86
CA ARG A 163 -12.54 -2.17 4.92
C ARG A 163 -11.55 -2.29 3.76
N THR A 164 -11.85 -3.18 2.83
CA THR A 164 -11.05 -3.47 1.63
C THR A 164 -10.93 -2.30 0.66
N GLY A 165 -11.74 -1.26 0.86
CA GLY A 165 -11.69 -0.04 0.10
C GLY A 165 -10.29 0.59 0.05
N LEU A 166 -9.49 0.46 1.12
CA LEU A 166 -8.14 1.01 1.18
C LEU A 166 -7.18 0.46 0.10
N TRP A 167 -7.53 -0.62 -0.59
CA TRP A 167 -6.69 -1.23 -1.64
C TRP A 167 -6.82 -0.56 -3.00
N ARG A 168 -7.82 0.31 -3.18
CA ARG A 168 -8.11 0.92 -4.46
C ARG A 168 -7.07 1.99 -4.81
N THR A 169 -6.66 2.03 -6.06
CA THR A 169 -5.85 3.13 -6.62
C THR A 169 -6.69 4.12 -7.43
N VAL A 170 -7.89 3.68 -7.84
CA VAL A 170 -8.90 4.45 -8.55
C VAL A 170 -10.27 4.09 -7.99
N ARG A 171 -11.19 5.05 -7.97
CA ARG A 171 -12.57 4.85 -7.51
C ARG A 171 -13.59 5.15 -8.62
N PRO A 172 -14.75 4.49 -8.58
CA PRO A 172 -15.86 4.82 -9.44
C PRO A 172 -16.67 6.00 -8.86
N VAL A 173 -17.01 6.97 -9.69
CA VAL A 173 -17.90 8.10 -9.33
C VAL A 173 -19.10 8.07 -10.25
N ILE A 174 -20.31 8.07 -9.67
CA ILE A 174 -21.56 8.07 -10.41
C ILE A 174 -21.97 9.51 -10.71
N ASP A 175 -22.22 9.78 -11.99
CA ASP A 175 -22.92 10.96 -12.47
C ASP A 175 -24.43 10.69 -12.39
N GLU A 176 -25.05 11.26 -11.36
CA GLU A 176 -26.49 11.11 -11.07
C GLU A 176 -27.37 11.61 -12.24
N GLU A 177 -26.95 12.64 -12.98
CA GLU A 177 -27.71 13.19 -14.12
C GLU A 177 -27.73 12.25 -15.33
N ARG A 178 -26.66 11.48 -15.50
CA ARG A 178 -26.52 10.51 -16.61
C ARG A 178 -26.98 9.11 -16.23
N CYS A 179 -27.19 8.84 -14.94
CA CYS A 179 -27.64 7.56 -14.45
C CYS A 179 -29.09 7.30 -14.89
N ARG A 180 -29.35 6.10 -15.42
CA ARG A 180 -30.71 5.69 -15.86
C ARG A 180 -31.43 4.79 -14.86
N HIS A 181 -30.93 4.69 -13.63
CA HIS A 181 -31.47 3.85 -12.55
C HIS A 181 -31.84 2.42 -13.02
N CYS A 182 -30.95 1.79 -13.80
CA CYS A 182 -31.18 0.43 -14.28
C CYS A 182 -31.18 -0.62 -13.15
N THR A 183 -30.71 -0.25 -11.94
CA THR A 183 -30.60 -1.01 -10.68
C THR A 183 -29.79 -2.30 -10.70
N TRP A 184 -29.82 -3.10 -11.77
CA TRP A 184 -29.23 -4.45 -11.79
C TRP A 184 -27.83 -4.52 -12.39
N ILE A 185 -27.48 -3.67 -13.37
CA ILE A 185 -26.26 -3.86 -14.17
C ILE A 185 -25.00 -3.67 -13.32
N CYS A 186 -24.82 -2.49 -12.73
CA CYS A 186 -23.61 -2.20 -11.95
C CYS A 186 -23.59 -2.95 -10.62
N SER A 187 -24.74 -3.10 -9.96
CA SER A 187 -24.85 -3.78 -8.66
C SER A 187 -24.59 -5.28 -8.75
N THR A 188 -25.20 -5.97 -9.72
CA THR A 188 -25.10 -7.43 -9.86
C THR A 188 -23.74 -7.85 -10.40
N LEU A 189 -23.12 -7.03 -11.24
CA LEU A 189 -21.79 -7.31 -11.80
C LEU A 189 -20.65 -6.86 -10.88
N CYS A 190 -20.95 -6.26 -9.73
CA CYS A 190 -19.93 -5.97 -8.72
C CYS A 190 -19.47 -7.28 -8.07
N PRO A 191 -18.21 -7.71 -8.24
CA PRO A 191 -17.72 -8.98 -7.68
C PRO A 191 -17.66 -8.98 -6.15
N ASP A 192 -17.64 -7.78 -5.55
CA ASP A 192 -17.54 -7.58 -4.10
C ASP A 192 -18.88 -7.20 -3.45
N ALA A 193 -19.97 -7.14 -4.24
CA ALA A 193 -21.27 -6.66 -3.79
C ALA A 193 -21.26 -5.27 -3.11
N ALA A 194 -20.28 -4.43 -3.44
CA ALA A 194 -20.06 -3.10 -2.85
C ALA A 194 -20.95 -2.00 -3.46
N ILE A 195 -22.08 -2.36 -4.08
CA ILE A 195 -23.01 -1.39 -4.69
C ILE A 195 -24.42 -1.72 -4.23
N GLU A 196 -24.95 -0.87 -3.37
CA GLU A 196 -26.32 -0.93 -2.89
C GLU A 196 -27.26 -0.21 -3.86
N VAL A 197 -28.52 -0.62 -3.91
CA VAL A 197 -29.58 0.11 -4.63
C VAL A 197 -30.46 0.79 -3.58
N ARG A 198 -30.49 2.13 -3.61
CA ARG A 198 -31.32 2.94 -2.72
C ARG A 198 -32.81 2.77 -3.05
N GLU A 199 -33.69 3.25 -2.17
CA GLU A 199 -35.15 3.19 -2.36
C GLU A 199 -35.63 3.90 -3.64
N ASP A 200 -34.92 4.95 -4.07
CA ASP A 200 -35.19 5.69 -5.31
C ASP A 200 -34.68 4.99 -6.59
N GLY A 201 -34.04 3.83 -6.44
CA GLY A 201 -33.44 3.07 -7.54
C GLY A 201 -32.04 3.56 -7.95
N ALA A 202 -31.47 4.57 -7.26
CA ALA A 202 -30.12 5.03 -7.52
C ALA A 202 -29.08 4.07 -6.90
N PRO A 203 -28.04 3.65 -7.65
CA PRO A 203 -26.95 2.88 -7.08
C PRO A 203 -26.08 3.74 -6.15
N ARG A 204 -25.76 3.24 -4.95
CA ARG A 204 -24.78 3.82 -4.03
C ARG A 204 -23.60 2.87 -3.88
N ILE A 205 -22.41 3.36 -4.16
CA ILE A 205 -21.18 2.56 -4.02
C ILE A 205 -20.68 2.67 -2.59
N ASP A 206 -20.53 1.54 -1.91
CA ASP A 206 -19.84 1.46 -0.64
C ASP A 206 -18.33 1.56 -0.89
N LEU A 207 -17.79 2.76 -0.74
CA LEU A 207 -16.37 3.01 -0.94
C LEU A 207 -15.50 2.36 0.15
N ASP A 208 -16.03 1.99 1.32
CA ASP A 208 -15.24 1.30 2.34
C ASP A 208 -14.95 -0.17 1.96
N HIS A 209 -15.71 -0.75 1.02
CA HIS A 209 -15.55 -2.13 0.54
C HIS A 209 -15.32 -2.25 -0.98
N CYS A 210 -15.34 -1.14 -1.72
CA CYS A 210 -15.06 -1.14 -3.15
C CYS A 210 -13.56 -1.31 -3.43
N LYS A 211 -13.17 -2.43 -4.06
CA LYS A 211 -11.77 -2.71 -4.43
C LYS A 211 -11.26 -1.94 -5.65
N GLY A 212 -12.12 -1.17 -6.32
CA GLY A 212 -11.72 -0.38 -7.49
C GLY A 212 -11.46 -1.21 -8.77
N CYS A 213 -12.15 -2.35 -8.95
CA CYS A 213 -11.97 -3.22 -10.13
C CYS A 213 -12.48 -2.64 -11.47
N MET A 214 -13.25 -1.56 -11.41
CA MET A 214 -13.81 -0.82 -12.56
C MET A 214 -14.77 -1.62 -13.47
N VAL A 215 -15.26 -2.78 -13.04
CA VAL A 215 -16.28 -3.54 -13.78
C VAL A 215 -17.53 -2.68 -14.00
N CYS A 216 -18.01 -1.99 -12.96
CA CYS A 216 -19.19 -1.11 -13.03
C CYS A 216 -19.05 0.00 -14.08
N VAL A 217 -17.84 0.55 -14.26
CA VAL A 217 -17.52 1.56 -15.28
C VAL A 217 -17.65 0.95 -16.67
N ALA A 218 -17.05 -0.23 -16.89
CA ALA A 218 -17.03 -0.88 -18.20
C ALA A 218 -18.43 -1.34 -18.68
N VAL A 219 -19.33 -1.70 -17.76
CA VAL A 219 -20.63 -2.30 -18.10
C VAL A 219 -21.77 -1.27 -18.13
N CYS A 220 -21.56 -0.04 -17.67
CA CYS A 220 -22.60 0.98 -17.59
C CYS A 220 -23.05 1.43 -19.00
N PRO A 221 -24.29 1.14 -19.45
CA PRO A 221 -24.70 1.45 -20.83
C PRO A 221 -24.78 2.95 -21.12
N SER A 222 -25.14 3.76 -20.12
CA SER A 222 -25.18 5.22 -20.24
C SER A 222 -23.82 5.88 -19.99
N HIS A 223 -22.78 5.09 -19.67
CA HIS A 223 -21.45 5.56 -19.29
C HIS A 223 -21.50 6.61 -18.17
N ALA A 224 -22.43 6.43 -17.22
CA ALA A 224 -22.67 7.34 -16.11
C ALA A 224 -21.69 7.15 -14.94
N ILE A 225 -20.75 6.22 -15.04
CA ILE A 225 -19.76 5.96 -13.99
C ILE A 225 -18.38 6.28 -14.55
N ALA A 226 -17.65 7.18 -13.90
CA ALA A 226 -16.30 7.57 -14.26
C ALA A 226 -15.27 6.97 -13.30
N SER A 227 -14.09 6.62 -13.82
CA SER A 227 -12.94 6.26 -13.00
C SER A 227 -12.15 7.53 -12.65
N VAL A 228 -11.93 7.78 -11.37
CA VAL A 228 -11.07 8.88 -10.90
C VAL A 228 -9.95 8.34 -10.00
N PRO A 229 -8.76 8.98 -9.97
CA PRO A 229 -7.71 8.61 -9.03
C PRO A 229 -8.20 8.66 -7.58
N GLU A 230 -7.76 7.69 -6.78
CA GLU A 230 -8.09 7.63 -5.37
C GLU A 230 -7.42 8.75 -4.57
N ARG A 231 -6.11 8.90 -4.76
CA ARG A 231 -5.32 9.98 -4.15
C ARG A 231 -5.84 11.33 -4.67
N GLY A 232 -6.24 12.20 -3.75
CA GLY A 232 -6.78 13.54 -4.03
C GLY A 232 -8.31 13.62 -4.10
N ALA A 233 -9.02 12.48 -4.22
CA ALA A 233 -10.48 12.45 -4.08
C ALA A 233 -10.92 12.47 -2.61
N ASP A 234 -10.15 11.84 -1.71
CA ASP A 234 -10.42 11.84 -0.25
C ASP A 234 -10.47 13.26 0.36
N ALA A 235 -9.65 14.19 -0.15
CA ALA A 235 -9.65 15.59 0.31
C ALA A 235 -10.98 16.30 0.00
N ARG A 236 -11.63 15.94 -1.12
CA ARG A 236 -12.92 16.52 -1.53
C ARG A 236 -14.09 15.94 -0.73
N ASP A 237 -14.00 14.67 -0.34
CA ASP A 237 -15.00 14.04 0.53
C ASP A 237 -14.91 14.54 1.98
N ALA A 238 -13.70 14.88 2.46
CA ALA A 238 -13.49 15.48 3.78
C ALA A 238 -14.06 16.91 3.86
N GLU A 239 -14.05 17.66 2.76
CA GLU A 239 -14.67 18.99 2.65
C GLU A 239 -16.18 18.90 2.36
N GLY A 240 -16.65 17.82 1.72
CA GLY A 240 -18.04 17.62 1.32
C GLY A 240 -18.96 16.95 2.35
N GLY A 241 -18.42 16.41 3.44
CA GLY A 241 -19.19 15.74 4.49
C GLY A 241 -19.76 14.40 4.02
N ARG A 242 -19.39 13.31 4.68
CA ARG A 242 -20.03 12.00 4.51
C ARG A 242 -21.54 12.18 4.75
N SER A 243 -22.31 12.22 3.66
CA SER A 243 -23.76 12.35 3.64
C SER A 243 -24.41 10.99 3.46
#